data_AF-A0A830GK28-F1
#
_entry.id   AF-A0A830GK28-F1
#
_cell.length_a   1.000
_cell.length_b   1.000
_cell.length_c   1.000
_cell.angle_alpha   90.00
_cell.angle_beta   90.00
_cell.angle_gamma   90.00
#
_symmetry.space_group_name_H-M   'P 1'
#
loop_
_entity.id
_entity.type
_entity.pdbx_description
1 polymer ?
#
loop_
_entity_poly.entity_id
_entity_poly.type
_entity_poly.pdbx_seq_one_letter_code
_entity_poly.pdbx_strand_id
1 'polypeptide(L)'
;MVAFENVAFVFVAGLLTALATGLGAIPFFLVEEFSDRWNVVLWGLASGIMVAASLFGLVREGLAYGGALLLLPGVLAGVLLVEGADRVLDDVDHNPKQFEQADFKKLLLILGILTVHSFPEGVAVGVSFAELGLDGVTPGETLLVAGTAVPLLAVFMTIAISIHNIPEGTAIAIPLRSLGISEWRMVWWAVFSSLPQPLGAVIAYYFVTLAKQFLPFGFGFAAGAMVYLVATEFVPEALEYGESLQGGGKRELVAGVATGALSMIPLALV
;
A
#
# COMPACT_ATOMS: atom_id res chain seq x y z
N MET A 1 -16.61 -14.85 -18.55
CA MET A 1 -17.32 -14.05 -17.53
C MET A 1 -16.56 -14.26 -16.23
N VAL A 2 -16.23 -13.19 -15.50
CA VAL A 2 -15.49 -13.33 -14.23
C VAL A 2 -16.40 -13.99 -13.21
N ALA A 3 -15.97 -15.09 -12.59
CA ALA A 3 -16.75 -15.78 -11.58
C ALA A 3 -16.89 -14.90 -10.32
N PHE A 4 -18.10 -14.85 -9.76
CA PHE A 4 -18.36 -14.09 -8.53
C PHE A 4 -17.46 -14.55 -7.37
N GLU A 5 -17.20 -15.85 -7.28
CA GLU A 5 -16.32 -16.45 -6.27
C GLU A 5 -14.89 -15.89 -6.34
N ASN A 6 -14.35 -15.67 -7.55
CA ASN A 6 -13.03 -15.07 -7.71
C ASN A 6 -13.01 -13.60 -7.30
N VAL A 7 -14.06 -12.85 -7.64
CA VAL A 7 -14.20 -11.45 -7.21
C VAL A 7 -14.28 -11.34 -5.69
N ALA A 8 -15.07 -12.21 -5.05
CA ALA A 8 -15.16 -12.29 -3.61
C ALA A 8 -13.82 -12.66 -2.98
N PHE A 9 -13.07 -13.60 -3.58
CA PHE A 9 -11.73 -13.97 -3.12
C PHE A 9 -10.76 -12.79 -3.15
N VAL A 10 -10.72 -12.04 -4.26
CA VAL A 10 -9.87 -10.84 -4.41
C VAL A 10 -10.29 -9.74 -3.44
N PHE A 11 -11.60 -9.53 -3.25
CA PHE A 11 -12.11 -8.59 -2.24
C PHE A 11 -11.63 -8.96 -0.84
N VAL A 12 -11.70 -10.25 -0.47
CA VAL A 12 -11.19 -10.72 0.83
C VAL A 12 -9.69 -10.51 0.94
N ALA A 13 -8.91 -10.77 -0.12
CA ALA A 13 -7.48 -10.50 -0.12
C ALA A 13 -7.15 -9.02 0.14
N GLY A 14 -7.83 -8.10 -0.55
CA GLY A 14 -7.67 -6.65 -0.28
C GLY A 14 -8.25 -6.22 1.07
N LEU A 15 -9.27 -6.91 1.60
CA LEU A 15 -9.77 -6.63 2.95
C LEU A 15 -8.76 -7.06 4.01
N LEU A 16 -8.03 -8.17 3.79
CA LEU A 16 -6.96 -8.59 4.69
C LEU A 16 -5.84 -7.55 4.77
N THR A 17 -5.47 -6.93 3.65
CA THR A 17 -4.49 -5.83 3.67
C THR A 17 -5.02 -4.63 4.46
N ALA A 18 -6.30 -4.28 4.30
CA ALA A 18 -6.90 -3.15 5.03
C ALA A 18 -7.01 -3.42 6.54
N LEU A 19 -7.32 -4.68 6.92
CA LEU A 19 -7.30 -5.12 8.30
C LEU A 19 -5.90 -5.08 8.90
N ALA A 20 -4.87 -5.38 8.11
CA ALA A 20 -3.48 -5.28 8.55
C ALA A 20 -3.07 -3.85 8.92
N THR A 21 -3.61 -2.83 8.23
CA THR A 21 -3.48 -1.42 8.63
C THR A 21 -4.04 -1.19 10.04
N GLY A 22 -5.21 -1.75 10.34
CA GLY A 22 -5.79 -1.73 11.68
C GLY A 22 -4.91 -2.35 12.76
N LEU A 23 -4.17 -3.42 12.42
CA LEU A 23 -3.24 -4.07 13.35
C LEU A 23 -2.10 -3.14 13.79
N GLY A 24 -1.71 -2.17 12.96
CA GLY A 24 -0.72 -1.15 13.29
C GLY A 24 -1.10 -0.26 14.47
N ALA A 25 -2.40 -0.12 14.78
CA ALA A 25 -2.87 0.65 15.94
C ALA A 25 -2.90 -0.17 17.25
N ILE A 26 -2.78 -1.50 17.19
CA ILE A 26 -2.84 -2.39 18.37
C ILE A 26 -1.74 -2.12 19.41
N PRO A 27 -0.48 -1.82 19.05
CA PRO A 27 0.55 -1.54 20.03
C PRO A 27 0.19 -0.40 21.00
N PHE A 28 -0.60 0.59 20.58
CA PHE A 28 -1.02 1.72 21.42
C PHE A 28 -1.94 1.34 22.60
N PHE A 29 -2.44 0.10 22.65
CA PHE A 29 -3.12 -0.46 23.83
C PHE A 29 -2.15 -0.80 24.97
N LEU A 30 -0.87 -1.00 24.64
CA LEU A 30 0.17 -1.45 25.57
C LEU A 30 1.24 -0.37 25.82
N VAL A 31 1.49 0.48 24.82
CA VAL A 31 2.46 1.56 24.90
C VAL A 31 1.78 2.92 24.80
N GLU A 32 2.29 3.91 25.52
CA GLU A 32 1.78 5.28 25.48
C GLU A 32 2.34 6.05 24.28
N GLU A 33 3.61 5.85 23.95
CA GLU A 33 4.30 6.55 22.88
C GLU A 33 5.24 5.61 22.13
N PHE A 34 5.38 5.83 20.82
CA PHE A 34 6.44 5.23 20.02
C PHE A 34 7.60 6.21 19.94
N SER A 35 8.82 5.71 20.14
CA SER A 35 9.99 6.57 19.97
C SER A 35 10.21 6.89 18.49
N ASP A 36 10.67 8.11 18.22
CA ASP A 36 11.11 8.58 16.90
C ASP A 36 11.95 7.54 16.16
N ARG A 37 12.88 6.90 16.87
CA ARG A 37 13.73 5.84 16.33
C ARG A 37 12.94 4.68 15.73
N TRP A 38 11.89 4.22 16.42
CA TRP A 38 11.05 3.14 15.92
C TRP A 38 10.20 3.61 14.74
N ASN A 39 9.71 4.85 14.75
CA ASN A 39 8.97 5.41 13.61
C ASN A 39 9.85 5.45 12.35
N VAL A 40 11.11 5.90 12.46
CA VAL A 40 12.05 5.87 11.32
C VAL A 40 12.29 4.45 10.81
N VAL A 41 12.48 3.48 11.70
CA VAL A 41 12.69 2.08 11.32
C VAL A 41 11.46 1.50 10.63
N LEU A 42 10.26 1.77 11.15
CA LEU A 42 8.99 1.29 10.59
C LEU A 42 8.73 1.88 9.19
N TRP A 43 8.90 3.20 9.03
CA TRP A 43 8.81 3.85 7.72
C TRP A 43 9.86 3.35 6.73
N GLY A 44 11.08 3.11 7.19
CA GLY A 44 12.12 2.49 6.38
C GLY A 44 11.74 1.07 5.93
N LEU A 45 11.24 0.24 6.86
CA LEU A 45 10.77 -1.12 6.57
C LEU A 45 9.67 -1.09 5.50
N ALA A 46 8.65 -0.25 5.69
CA ALA A 46 7.57 -0.01 4.75
C ALA A 46 8.08 0.38 3.36
N SER A 47 8.95 1.39 3.30
CA SER A 47 9.58 1.88 2.06
C SER A 47 10.34 0.77 1.33
N GLY A 48 11.12 -0.02 2.05
CA GLY A 48 11.87 -1.14 1.49
C GLY A 48 10.98 -2.23 0.90
N ILE A 49 9.90 -2.59 1.61
CA ILE A 49 8.91 -3.56 1.13
C ILE A 49 8.21 -3.05 -0.13
N MET A 50 7.72 -1.80 -0.12
CA MET A 50 7.00 -1.24 -1.26
C MET A 50 7.86 -1.09 -2.50
N VAL A 51 9.10 -0.59 -2.39
CA VAL A 51 10.00 -0.49 -3.53
C VAL A 51 10.34 -1.87 -4.08
N ALA A 52 10.65 -2.84 -3.21
CA ALA A 52 10.95 -4.20 -3.66
C ALA A 52 9.73 -4.89 -4.29
N ALA A 53 8.53 -4.74 -3.71
CA ALA A 53 7.28 -5.25 -4.28
C ALA A 53 7.01 -4.63 -5.66
N SER A 54 7.20 -3.31 -5.80
CA SER A 54 7.01 -2.59 -7.05
C SER A 54 7.98 -3.06 -8.13
N LEU A 55 9.26 -3.23 -7.81
CA LEU A 55 10.28 -3.63 -8.79
C LEU A 55 10.20 -5.11 -9.15
N PHE A 56 10.17 -5.99 -8.14
CA PHE A 56 10.25 -7.43 -8.34
C PHE A 56 8.91 -8.07 -8.65
N GLY A 57 7.82 -7.58 -8.04
CA GLY A 57 6.48 -8.13 -8.24
C GLY A 57 5.71 -7.49 -9.38
N LEU A 58 5.83 -6.17 -9.59
CA LEU A 58 4.97 -5.48 -10.56
C LEU A 58 5.70 -5.09 -11.84
N VAL A 59 6.83 -4.39 -11.76
CA VAL A 59 7.57 -3.94 -12.94
C VAL A 59 8.08 -5.13 -13.74
N ARG A 60 8.68 -6.12 -13.06
CA ARG A 60 9.12 -7.37 -13.70
C ARG A 60 7.97 -8.05 -14.44
N GLU A 61 6.82 -8.20 -13.78
CA GLU A 61 5.66 -8.88 -14.34
C GLU A 61 5.07 -8.13 -15.52
N GLY A 62 4.89 -6.81 -15.39
CA GLY A 62 4.39 -5.99 -16.49
C GLY A 62 5.34 -5.97 -17.70
N LEU A 63 6.66 -6.04 -17.50
CA LEU A 63 7.63 -6.21 -18.57
C LEU A 63 7.51 -7.59 -19.23
N ALA A 64 7.27 -8.65 -18.46
CA ALA A 64 7.08 -10.00 -18.98
C ALA A 64 5.81 -10.12 -19.85
N TYR A 65 4.73 -9.43 -19.45
CA TYR A 65 3.44 -9.48 -20.16
C TYR A 65 3.40 -8.69 -21.47
N GLY A 66 4.05 -7.54 -21.56
CA GLY A 66 3.92 -6.68 -22.76
C GLY A 66 5.02 -5.64 -22.94
N GLY A 67 6.11 -5.75 -22.19
CA GLY A 67 7.29 -4.90 -22.31
C GLY A 67 7.09 -3.44 -21.88
N ALA A 68 8.16 -2.66 -22.01
CA ALA A 68 8.22 -1.30 -21.49
C ALA A 68 7.22 -0.34 -22.15
N LEU A 69 6.83 -0.58 -23.41
CA LEU A 69 5.97 0.34 -24.17
C LEU A 69 4.56 0.46 -23.57
N LEU A 70 4.02 -0.63 -23.02
CA LEU A 70 2.71 -0.63 -22.36
C LEU A 70 2.82 -0.37 -20.85
N LEU A 71 3.97 -0.72 -20.25
CA LEU A 71 4.23 -0.48 -18.83
C LEU A 71 4.45 1.00 -18.50
N LEU A 72 5.28 1.71 -19.28
CA LEU A 72 5.67 3.10 -18.98
C LEU A 72 4.48 4.07 -18.91
N PRO A 73 3.49 4.03 -19.82
CA PRO A 73 2.30 4.85 -19.68
C PRO A 73 1.53 4.57 -18.38
N GLY A 74 1.52 3.31 -17.93
CA GLY A 74 0.96 2.92 -16.64
C GLY A 74 1.73 3.58 -15.50
N VAL A 75 3.05 3.43 -15.46
CA VAL A 75 3.93 4.06 -14.46
C VAL A 75 3.66 5.56 -14.35
N LEU A 76 3.65 6.26 -15.48
CA LEU A 76 3.37 7.69 -15.53
C LEU A 76 1.97 8.02 -15.03
N ALA A 77 0.95 7.24 -15.41
CA ALA A 77 -0.41 7.46 -14.93
C ALA A 77 -0.53 7.26 -13.41
N GLY A 78 0.18 6.28 -12.84
CA GLY A 78 0.24 6.06 -11.39
C GLY A 78 0.88 7.24 -10.67
N VAL A 79 2.04 7.70 -11.15
CA VAL A 79 2.72 8.90 -10.62
C VAL A 79 1.82 10.13 -10.69
N LEU A 80 1.20 10.38 -11.85
CA LEU A 80 0.32 11.52 -12.06
C LEU A 80 -0.95 11.47 -11.21
N LEU A 81 -1.47 10.27 -10.91
CA LEU A 81 -2.60 10.12 -10.00
C LEU A 81 -2.21 10.60 -8.60
N VAL A 82 -1.09 10.09 -8.06
CA VAL A 82 -0.65 10.43 -6.71
C VAL A 82 -0.32 11.92 -6.64
N GLU A 83 0.50 12.43 -7.56
CA GLU A 83 0.84 13.86 -7.63
C GLU A 83 -0.39 14.76 -7.79
N GLY A 84 -1.34 14.36 -8.64
CA GLY A 84 -2.56 15.13 -8.86
C GLY A 84 -3.47 15.13 -7.64
N ALA A 85 -3.55 14.00 -6.94
CA ALA A 85 -4.36 13.87 -5.74
C ALA A 85 -3.75 14.64 -4.56
N ASP A 86 -2.42 14.58 -4.41
CA ASP A 86 -1.67 15.32 -3.40
C ASP A 86 -1.89 16.83 -3.54
N ARG A 87 -1.71 17.39 -4.75
CA ARG A 87 -1.99 18.81 -5.03
C ARG A 87 -3.43 19.22 -4.71
N VAL A 88 -4.40 18.35 -4.98
CA VAL A 88 -5.81 18.63 -4.68
C VAL A 88 -6.06 18.66 -3.17
N LEU A 89 -5.37 17.80 -2.42
CA LEU A 89 -5.49 17.73 -0.96
C LEU A 89 -4.79 18.90 -0.28
N ASP A 90 -3.61 19.30 -0.77
CA ASP A 90 -2.86 20.47 -0.30
C ASP A 90 -3.65 21.79 -0.43
N ASP A 91 -4.36 21.97 -1.55
CA ASP A 91 -5.22 23.14 -1.76
C ASP A 91 -6.36 23.25 -0.73
N VAL A 92 -6.79 22.12 -0.15
CA VAL A 92 -7.84 22.08 0.88
C VAL A 92 -7.29 22.44 2.27
N ASP A 93 -6.00 22.15 2.50
CA ASP A 93 -5.31 22.48 3.76
C ASP A 93 -4.99 23.99 3.87
N HIS A 94 -4.64 24.64 2.76
CA HIS A 94 -4.26 26.07 2.70
C HIS A 94 -5.41 27.08 2.87
N ASN A 95 -6.62 26.67 3.26
CA ASN A 95 -7.75 27.56 3.55
C ASN A 95 -7.99 27.70 5.08
N PRO A 96 -7.30 28.63 5.78
CA PRO A 96 -7.21 28.70 7.24
C PRO A 96 -8.20 29.75 7.77
N LYS A 97 -9.47 29.62 7.40
CA LYS A 97 -10.54 30.49 7.91
C LYS A 97 -11.66 29.66 8.52
N GLN A 98 -11.44 29.21 9.76
CA GLN A 98 -12.42 29.03 10.87
C GLN A 98 -11.96 27.91 11.80
N PHE A 99 -11.20 28.28 12.84
CA PHE A 99 -10.52 27.39 13.80
C PHE A 99 -11.41 26.94 14.98
N GLU A 100 -12.69 26.64 14.76
CA GLU A 100 -13.59 26.08 15.80
C GLU A 100 -14.01 24.62 15.53
N GLN A 101 -13.61 24.03 14.38
CA GLN A 101 -13.89 22.63 13.99
C GLN A 101 -12.62 21.82 13.70
N ALA A 102 -11.50 22.16 14.35
CA ALA A 102 -10.15 21.72 14.01
C ALA A 102 -9.98 20.18 13.94
N ASP A 103 -10.71 19.42 14.75
CA ASP A 103 -10.51 17.96 14.81
C ASP A 103 -11.17 17.22 13.63
N PHE A 104 -12.38 17.59 13.22
CA PHE A 104 -13.10 16.83 12.18
C PHE A 104 -12.55 17.07 10.77
N LYS A 105 -12.22 18.32 10.42
CA LYS A 105 -11.62 18.63 9.11
C LYS A 105 -10.24 17.98 8.97
N LYS A 106 -9.43 18.00 10.03
CA LYS A 106 -8.11 17.34 10.06
C LYS A 106 -8.25 15.82 9.91
N LEU A 107 -9.22 15.19 10.58
CA LEU A 107 -9.54 13.77 10.40
C LEU A 107 -9.93 13.44 8.95
N LEU A 108 -10.76 14.27 8.32
CA LEU A 108 -11.16 14.08 6.91
C LEU A 108 -9.98 14.24 5.95
N LEU A 109 -9.08 15.20 6.20
CA LEU A 109 -7.87 15.40 5.39
C LEU A 109 -6.92 14.21 5.52
N ILE A 110 -6.64 13.75 6.74
CA ILE A 110 -5.86 12.54 7.00
C ILE A 110 -6.48 11.35 6.25
N LEU A 111 -7.78 11.14 6.40
CA LEU A 111 -8.50 10.07 5.70
C LEU A 111 -8.43 10.20 4.17
N GLY A 112 -8.52 11.42 3.64
CA GLY A 112 -8.43 11.70 2.21
C GLY A 112 -7.05 11.39 1.64
N ILE A 113 -6.00 11.84 2.33
CA ILE A 113 -4.60 11.53 2.01
C ILE A 113 -4.41 10.01 2.01
N LEU A 114 -4.79 9.32 3.08
CA LEU A 114 -4.62 7.87 3.19
C LEU A 114 -5.44 7.09 2.16
N THR A 115 -6.58 7.63 1.72
CA THR A 115 -7.36 7.03 0.64
C THR A 115 -6.57 6.98 -0.67
N VAL A 116 -5.81 8.04 -0.97
CA VAL A 116 -4.94 8.12 -2.14
C VAL A 116 -3.80 7.12 -2.06
N HIS A 117 -3.26 6.87 -0.86
CA HIS A 117 -2.20 5.90 -0.61
C HIS A 117 -2.68 4.45 -0.81
N SER A 118 -3.82 4.15 -0.19
CA SER A 118 -4.40 2.81 -0.15
C SER A 118 -4.97 2.34 -1.50
N PHE A 119 -5.31 3.25 -2.42
CA PHE A 119 -5.87 2.86 -3.72
C PHE A 119 -4.86 2.15 -4.65
N PRO A 120 -3.65 2.69 -4.92
CA PRO A 120 -2.60 1.99 -5.66
C PRO A 120 -2.24 0.61 -5.11
N GLU A 121 -2.22 0.45 -3.80
CA GLU A 121 -1.98 -0.85 -3.15
C GLU A 121 -3.11 -1.84 -3.44
N GLY A 122 -4.36 -1.38 -3.37
CA GLY A 122 -5.51 -2.15 -3.82
C GLY A 122 -5.34 -2.60 -5.27
N VAL A 123 -4.96 -1.69 -6.16
CA VAL A 123 -4.70 -2.03 -7.57
C VAL A 123 -3.58 -3.06 -7.69
N ALA A 124 -2.49 -2.93 -6.93
CA ALA A 124 -1.38 -3.88 -6.89
C ALA A 124 -1.85 -5.30 -6.51
N VAL A 125 -2.69 -5.42 -5.48
CA VAL A 125 -3.33 -6.69 -5.11
C VAL A 125 -4.18 -7.18 -6.29
N GLY A 126 -5.10 -6.37 -6.81
CA GLY A 126 -6.00 -6.80 -7.88
C GLY A 126 -5.33 -7.29 -9.16
N VAL A 127 -4.29 -6.58 -9.63
CA VAL A 127 -3.54 -6.98 -10.84
C VAL A 127 -2.71 -8.25 -10.61
N SER A 128 -2.22 -8.49 -9.38
CA SER A 128 -1.50 -9.73 -9.06
C SER A 128 -2.39 -10.98 -9.14
N PHE A 129 -3.70 -10.83 -9.01
CA PHE A 129 -4.69 -11.90 -9.18
C PHE A 129 -5.14 -12.10 -10.63
N ALA A 130 -4.54 -11.44 -11.63
CA ALA A 130 -4.99 -11.48 -13.03
C ALA A 130 -5.22 -12.89 -13.61
N GLU A 131 -4.45 -13.87 -13.14
CA GLU A 131 -4.52 -15.26 -13.61
C GLU A 131 -5.53 -16.13 -12.86
N LEU A 132 -6.15 -15.60 -11.80
CA LEU A 132 -7.10 -16.34 -10.97
C LEU A 132 -8.31 -16.80 -11.80
N GLY A 133 -8.51 -18.12 -11.84
CA GLY A 133 -9.63 -18.76 -12.54
C GLY A 133 -9.49 -18.81 -14.06
N LEU A 134 -8.27 -18.66 -14.59
CA LEU A 134 -7.98 -18.89 -16.01
C LEU A 134 -7.54 -20.34 -16.24
N ASP A 135 -8.03 -20.92 -17.33
CA ASP A 135 -7.54 -22.20 -17.86
C ASP A 135 -6.16 -21.97 -18.48
N GLY A 136 -5.10 -22.47 -17.85
CA GLY A 136 -3.72 -22.33 -18.35
C GLY A 136 -2.66 -21.96 -17.33
N VAL A 137 -2.96 -21.96 -16.03
CA VAL A 137 -1.93 -21.73 -15.01
C VAL A 137 -0.84 -22.78 -15.10
N THR A 138 0.41 -22.33 -15.23
CA THR A 138 1.58 -23.20 -15.24
C THR A 138 1.67 -23.98 -13.93
N PRO A 139 1.83 -25.31 -13.97
CA PRO A 139 2.11 -26.10 -12.77
C PRO A 139 3.37 -25.56 -12.06
N GLY A 140 3.22 -25.14 -10.80
CA GLY A 140 4.31 -24.57 -9.99
C GLY A 140 4.22 -23.06 -9.73
N GLU A 141 3.32 -22.34 -10.41
CA GLU A 141 3.13 -20.88 -10.26
C GLU A 141 1.89 -20.52 -9.42
N THR A 142 1.22 -21.52 -8.84
CA THR A 142 0.06 -21.34 -7.95
C THR A 142 0.22 -22.05 -6.62
N LEU A 143 -0.45 -21.51 -5.62
CA LEU A 143 -0.63 -22.10 -4.30
C LEU A 143 -2.11 -22.39 -4.07
N LEU A 144 -2.44 -23.57 -3.55
CA LEU A 144 -3.80 -23.90 -3.17
C LEU A 144 -4.16 -23.23 -1.83
N VAL A 145 -5.06 -22.25 -1.87
CA VAL A 145 -5.54 -21.51 -0.69
C VAL A 145 -7.06 -21.68 -0.60
N ALA A 146 -7.55 -22.25 0.50
CA ALA A 146 -8.97 -22.51 0.74
C ALA A 146 -9.68 -23.28 -0.41
N GLY A 147 -8.95 -24.15 -1.11
CA GLY A 147 -9.47 -24.93 -2.24
C GLY A 147 -9.38 -24.23 -3.60
N THR A 148 -8.88 -22.99 -3.65
CA THR A 148 -8.69 -22.19 -4.86
C THR A 148 -7.21 -22.16 -5.26
N ALA A 149 -6.89 -22.40 -6.52
CA ALA A 149 -5.52 -22.23 -7.04
C ALA A 149 -5.23 -20.74 -7.26
N VAL A 150 -4.42 -20.16 -6.38
CA VAL A 150 -4.11 -18.72 -6.35
C VAL A 150 -2.72 -18.47 -6.92
N PRO A 151 -2.54 -17.48 -7.82
CA PRO A 151 -1.22 -17.14 -8.35
C PRO A 151 -0.23 -16.84 -7.22
N LEU A 152 1.00 -17.35 -7.29
CA LEU A 152 2.01 -17.09 -6.26
C LEU A 152 2.26 -15.60 -6.08
N LEU A 153 2.34 -14.85 -7.19
CA LEU A 153 2.47 -13.40 -7.14
C LEU A 153 1.36 -12.76 -6.29
N ALA A 154 0.11 -13.22 -6.43
CA ALA A 154 -1.00 -12.72 -5.64
C ALA A 154 -0.86 -13.00 -4.14
N VAL A 155 -0.41 -14.20 -3.78
CA VAL A 155 -0.13 -14.57 -2.39
C VAL A 155 0.97 -13.69 -1.81
N PHE A 156 2.10 -13.58 -2.50
CA PHE A 156 3.24 -12.78 -2.04
C PHE A 156 2.91 -11.29 -1.97
N MET A 157 2.22 -10.73 -2.96
CA MET A 157 1.81 -9.32 -2.95
C MET A 157 0.82 -9.03 -1.82
N THR A 158 -0.17 -9.90 -1.58
CA THR A 158 -1.11 -9.73 -0.47
C THR A 158 -0.40 -9.76 0.88
N ILE A 159 0.56 -10.69 1.06
CA ILE A 159 1.36 -10.77 2.29
C ILE A 159 2.25 -9.53 2.44
N ALA A 160 2.95 -9.13 1.38
CA ALA A 160 3.87 -8.01 1.39
C ALA A 160 3.16 -6.70 1.76
N ILE A 161 2.02 -6.42 1.11
CA ILE A 161 1.20 -5.24 1.39
C ILE A 161 0.64 -5.35 2.82
N SER A 162 0.18 -6.52 3.27
CA SER A 162 -0.26 -6.68 4.66
C SER A 162 0.84 -6.37 5.68
N ILE A 163 2.08 -6.82 5.45
CA ILE A 163 3.22 -6.55 6.34
C ILE A 163 3.57 -5.06 6.31
N HIS A 164 3.54 -4.44 5.13
CA HIS A 164 3.80 -3.01 4.95
C HIS A 164 2.76 -2.11 5.67
N ASN A 165 1.49 -2.51 5.61
CA ASN A 165 0.39 -1.74 6.18
C ASN A 165 0.43 -1.67 7.71
N ILE A 166 1.12 -2.59 8.40
CA ILE A 166 1.26 -2.53 9.87
C ILE A 166 2.08 -1.29 10.31
N PRO A 167 3.29 -1.04 9.78
CA PRO A 167 3.98 0.24 9.92
C PRO A 167 3.12 1.46 9.59
N GLU A 168 2.43 1.45 8.44
CA GLU A 168 1.58 2.57 8.02
C GLU A 168 0.44 2.82 9.02
N GLY A 169 -0.25 1.77 9.46
CA GLY A 169 -1.28 1.83 10.48
C GLY A 169 -0.79 2.38 11.81
N THR A 170 0.47 2.10 12.16
CA THR A 170 1.12 2.71 13.33
C THR A 170 1.25 4.22 13.14
N ALA A 171 1.71 4.66 11.97
CA ALA A 171 1.86 6.07 11.65
C ALA A 171 0.51 6.81 11.60
N ILE A 172 -0.55 6.17 11.09
CA ILE A 172 -1.92 6.71 11.09
C ILE A 172 -2.44 6.88 12.52
N ALA A 173 -2.10 5.95 13.44
CA ALA A 173 -2.59 6.00 14.82
C ALA A 173 -1.97 7.14 15.65
N ILE A 174 -0.74 7.58 15.34
CA ILE A 174 -0.04 8.66 16.07
C ILE A 174 -0.85 9.98 16.10
N PRO A 175 -1.23 10.58 14.95
CA PRO A 175 -2.01 11.81 14.95
C PRO A 175 -3.41 11.58 15.53
N LEU A 176 -4.05 10.43 15.29
CA LEU A 176 -5.36 10.11 15.88
C LEU A 176 -5.31 10.08 17.41
N ARG A 177 -4.23 9.55 17.99
CA ARG A 177 -4.02 9.55 19.44
C ARG A 177 -3.88 10.96 19.98
N SER A 178 -3.14 11.84 19.29
CA SER A 178 -3.01 13.25 19.69
C SER A 178 -4.34 14.01 19.69
N LEU A 179 -5.32 13.55 18.90
CA LEU A 179 -6.70 14.05 18.89
C LEU A 179 -7.58 13.42 19.99
N GLY A 180 -7.01 12.62 20.90
CA GLY A 180 -7.73 11.99 22.01
C GLY A 180 -8.67 10.86 21.58
N ILE A 181 -8.46 10.26 20.40
CA ILE A 181 -9.26 9.15 19.91
C ILE A 181 -8.89 7.87 20.66
N SER A 182 -9.89 7.19 21.23
CA SER A 182 -9.70 5.90 21.92
C SER A 182 -9.10 4.84 21.01
N GLU A 183 -8.33 3.92 21.56
CA GLU A 183 -7.53 2.91 20.85
C GLU A 183 -8.36 2.07 19.88
N TRP A 184 -9.56 1.63 20.29
CA TRP A 184 -10.43 0.88 19.38
C TRP A 184 -10.93 1.69 18.19
N ARG A 185 -11.16 2.99 18.39
CA ARG A 185 -11.53 3.88 17.29
C ARG A 185 -10.34 4.13 16.37
N MET A 186 -9.11 4.21 16.88
CA MET A 186 -7.92 4.32 16.05
C MET A 186 -7.76 3.12 15.12
N VAL A 187 -7.94 1.89 15.64
CA VAL A 187 -7.95 0.67 14.81
C VAL A 187 -8.99 0.77 13.71
N TRP A 188 -10.23 1.15 14.04
CA TRP A 188 -11.29 1.28 13.03
C TRP A 188 -11.03 2.37 12.01
N TRP A 189 -10.47 3.51 12.43
CA TRP A 189 -10.10 4.58 11.52
C TRP A 189 -8.99 4.15 10.56
N ALA A 190 -7.99 3.41 11.04
CA ALA A 190 -6.92 2.85 10.21
C ALA A 190 -7.45 1.80 9.21
N VAL A 191 -8.38 0.93 9.61
CA VAL A 191 -9.05 0.02 8.66
C VAL A 191 -9.89 0.79 7.65
N PHE A 192 -10.64 1.80 8.12
CA PHE A 192 -11.53 2.58 7.28
C PHE A 192 -10.77 3.36 6.21
N SER A 193 -9.63 3.96 6.56
CA SER A 193 -8.75 4.64 5.60
C SER A 193 -8.19 3.70 4.54
N SER A 194 -8.08 2.41 4.83
CA SER A 194 -7.59 1.40 3.89
C SER A 194 -8.68 0.63 3.15
N LEU A 195 -9.97 0.93 3.34
CA LEU A 195 -11.05 0.37 2.51
C LEU A 195 -10.94 0.62 1.00
N PRO A 196 -10.21 1.64 0.51
CA PRO A 196 -9.88 1.73 -0.91
C PRO A 196 -9.08 0.53 -1.43
N GLN A 197 -8.34 -0.21 -0.59
CA GLN A 197 -7.59 -1.39 -1.00
C GLN A 197 -8.49 -2.52 -1.55
N PRO A 198 -9.49 -3.05 -0.81
CA PRO A 198 -10.38 -4.09 -1.34
C PRO A 198 -11.19 -3.63 -2.55
N LEU A 199 -11.57 -2.34 -2.59
CA LEU A 199 -12.29 -1.77 -3.74
C LEU A 199 -11.38 -1.68 -4.97
N GLY A 200 -10.17 -1.14 -4.81
CA GLY A 200 -9.15 -1.05 -5.84
C GLY A 200 -8.76 -2.43 -6.38
N ALA A 201 -8.64 -3.42 -5.49
CA ALA A 201 -8.33 -4.80 -5.86
C ALA A 201 -9.41 -5.42 -6.76
N VAL A 202 -10.68 -5.26 -6.39
CA VAL A 202 -11.80 -5.74 -7.22
C VAL A 202 -11.86 -5.01 -8.56
N ILE A 203 -11.73 -3.68 -8.56
CA ILE A 203 -11.77 -2.86 -9.79
C ILE A 203 -10.65 -3.28 -10.73
N ALA A 204 -9.42 -3.39 -10.21
CA ALA A 204 -8.25 -3.75 -10.99
C ALA A 204 -8.35 -5.19 -11.52
N TYR A 205 -8.70 -6.17 -10.68
CA TYR A 205 -8.89 -7.56 -11.09
C TYR A 205 -9.95 -7.69 -12.20
N TYR A 206 -11.09 -7.03 -12.02
CA TYR A 206 -12.16 -7.05 -13.03
C TYR A 206 -11.73 -6.39 -14.34
N PHE A 207 -11.01 -5.27 -14.26
CA PHE A 207 -10.50 -4.58 -15.44
C PHE A 207 -9.50 -5.44 -16.23
N VAL A 208 -8.50 -6.02 -15.56
CA VAL A 208 -7.44 -6.76 -16.24
C VAL A 208 -7.88 -8.13 -16.76
N THR A 209 -8.89 -8.75 -16.13
CA THR A 209 -9.49 -9.98 -16.65
C THR A 209 -10.29 -9.76 -17.93
N LEU A 210 -10.89 -8.57 -18.10
CA LEU A 210 -11.56 -8.18 -19.34
C LEU A 210 -10.57 -7.70 -20.42
N ALA A 211 -9.48 -7.05 -20.01
CA ALA A 211 -8.58 -6.34 -20.90
C ALA A 211 -7.12 -6.76 -20.69
N LYS A 212 -6.82 -8.05 -20.86
CA LYS A 212 -5.48 -8.64 -20.57
C LYS A 212 -4.31 -7.91 -21.24
N GLN A 213 -4.51 -7.36 -22.44
CA GLN A 213 -3.48 -6.57 -23.13
C GLN A 213 -3.06 -5.31 -22.35
N PHE A 214 -3.85 -4.86 -21.38
CA PHE A 214 -3.56 -3.74 -20.48
C PHE A 214 -2.98 -4.19 -19.13
N LEU A 215 -2.68 -5.48 -18.92
CA LEU A 215 -1.97 -5.95 -17.73
C LEU A 215 -0.67 -5.19 -17.46
N PRO A 216 0.22 -4.97 -18.46
CA PRO A 216 1.44 -4.19 -18.25
C PRO A 216 1.15 -2.77 -17.76
N PHE A 217 0.08 -2.15 -18.25
CA PHE A 217 -0.34 -0.83 -17.81
C PHE A 217 -0.80 -0.86 -16.35
N GLY A 218 -1.59 -1.85 -15.94
CA GLY A 218 -2.04 -1.99 -14.55
C GLY A 218 -0.89 -2.22 -13.57
N PHE A 219 0.04 -3.10 -13.93
CA PHE A 219 1.28 -3.32 -13.18
C PHE A 219 2.12 -2.05 -13.09
N GLY A 220 2.33 -1.36 -14.22
CA GLY A 220 3.04 -0.10 -14.29
C GLY A 220 2.38 0.96 -13.40
N PHE A 221 1.06 1.10 -13.47
CA PHE A 221 0.28 2.04 -12.68
C PHE A 221 0.49 1.85 -11.18
N ALA A 222 0.32 0.62 -10.69
CA ALA A 222 0.51 0.33 -9.28
C ALA A 222 1.97 0.57 -8.85
N ALA A 223 2.95 0.10 -9.64
CA ALA A 223 4.37 0.28 -9.32
C ALA A 223 4.78 1.76 -9.32
N GLY A 224 4.35 2.53 -10.32
CA GLY A 224 4.69 3.94 -10.45
C GLY A 224 4.13 4.77 -9.30
N ALA A 225 2.85 4.55 -8.96
CA ALA A 225 2.22 5.20 -7.83
C ALA A 225 2.91 4.85 -6.50
N MET A 226 3.16 3.57 -6.23
CA MET A 226 3.78 3.14 -4.98
C MET A 226 5.24 3.60 -4.82
N VAL A 227 6.05 3.56 -5.89
CA VAL A 227 7.43 4.09 -5.84
C VAL A 227 7.42 5.61 -5.65
N TYR A 228 6.46 6.31 -6.26
CA TYR A 228 6.31 7.74 -6.06
C TYR A 228 5.98 8.08 -4.61
N LEU A 229 4.98 7.42 -4.02
CA LEU A 229 4.61 7.55 -2.61
C LEU A 229 5.80 7.33 -1.68
N VAL A 230 6.62 6.31 -1.93
CA VAL A 230 7.82 6.10 -1.11
C VAL A 230 8.79 7.28 -1.19
N ALA A 231 8.96 7.85 -2.38
CA ALA A 231 9.90 8.94 -2.62
C ALA A 231 9.41 10.30 -2.07
N THR A 232 8.10 10.58 -2.17
CA THR A 232 7.53 11.88 -1.79
C THR A 232 6.98 11.91 -0.36
N GLU A 233 6.54 10.77 0.16
CA GLU A 233 5.89 10.71 1.48
C GLU A 233 6.75 9.94 2.48
N PHE A 234 7.06 8.67 2.21
CA PHE A 234 7.53 7.78 3.28
C PHE A 234 8.96 8.05 3.70
N VAL A 235 9.85 8.28 2.73
CA VAL A 235 11.24 8.63 3.01
C VAL A 235 11.31 10.01 3.68
N PRO A 236 10.63 11.06 3.19
CA PRO A 236 10.54 12.33 3.89
C PRO A 236 9.99 12.23 5.32
N GLU A 237 8.86 11.56 5.54
CA GLU A 237 8.26 11.36 6.87
C GLU A 237 9.22 10.63 7.82
N ALA A 238 9.92 9.60 7.34
CA ALA A 238 10.94 8.91 8.14
C ALA A 238 12.09 9.84 8.55
N LEU A 239 12.48 10.76 7.68
CA LEU A 239 13.55 11.73 7.98
C LEU A 239 13.06 12.82 8.94
N GLU A 240 11.78 13.20 8.88
CA GLU A 240 11.15 14.14 9.81
C GLU A 240 11.16 13.58 11.24
N TYR A 241 10.68 12.34 11.45
CA TYR A 241 10.86 11.65 12.74
C TYR A 241 12.34 11.51 13.13
N GLY A 242 13.23 11.42 12.14
CA GLY A 242 14.66 11.25 12.35
C GLY A 242 15.41 12.50 12.80
N GLU A 243 14.84 13.70 12.69
CA GLU A 243 15.56 14.98 12.92
C GLU A 243 16.15 15.08 14.33
N SER A 244 15.46 14.53 15.33
CA SER A 244 15.87 14.54 16.74
C SER A 244 16.99 13.53 17.04
N LEU A 245 17.24 12.56 16.15
CA LEU A 245 18.15 11.45 16.36
C LEU A 245 19.59 11.80 15.96
N GLN A 246 20.56 11.11 16.59
CA GLN A 246 21.96 11.25 16.21
C GLN A 246 22.20 10.81 14.76
N GLY A 247 22.57 11.75 13.90
CA GLY A 247 22.76 11.50 12.47
C GLY A 247 21.48 11.62 11.63
N GLY A 248 20.41 12.22 12.18
CA GLY A 248 19.18 12.54 11.46
C GLY A 248 18.38 11.31 11.02
N GLY A 249 18.41 10.23 11.80
CA GLY A 249 17.69 8.97 11.51
C GLY A 249 18.15 8.19 10.28
N LYS A 250 19.15 8.66 9.53
CA LYS A 250 19.56 8.05 8.25
C LYS A 250 20.01 6.60 8.38
N ARG A 251 20.63 6.24 9.51
CA ARG A 251 21.11 4.85 9.74
C ARG A 251 19.94 3.92 9.98
N GLU A 252 18.98 4.34 10.80
CA GLU A 252 17.72 3.67 11.08
C GLU A 252 16.91 3.48 9.79
N LEU A 253 16.80 4.54 8.98
CA LEU A 253 16.10 4.52 7.71
C LEU A 253 16.73 3.50 6.75
N VAL A 254 18.05 3.56 6.54
CA VAL A 254 18.76 2.61 5.67
C VAL A 254 18.64 1.19 6.19
N ALA A 255 18.73 0.98 7.50
CA ALA A 255 18.55 -0.34 8.10
C ALA A 255 17.11 -0.86 7.89
N GLY A 256 16.10 0.00 8.06
CA GLY A 256 14.70 -0.31 7.79
C GLY A 256 14.49 -0.68 6.32
N VAL A 257 14.92 0.18 5.39
CA VAL A 257 14.80 -0.04 3.94
C VAL A 257 15.49 -1.33 3.52
N ALA A 258 16.71 -1.56 3.99
CA ALA A 258 17.43 -2.79 3.70
C ALA A 258 16.69 -4.02 4.27
N THR A 259 16.20 -3.96 5.50
CA THR A 259 15.44 -5.06 6.11
C THR A 259 14.16 -5.35 5.33
N GLY A 260 13.42 -4.30 4.94
CA GLY A 260 12.21 -4.42 4.16
C GLY A 260 12.47 -5.04 2.79
N ALA A 261 13.46 -4.53 2.06
CA ALA A 261 13.86 -5.07 0.76
C ALA A 261 14.36 -6.52 0.85
N LEU A 262 15.14 -6.85 1.89
CA LEU A 262 15.64 -8.22 2.11
C LEU A 262 14.50 -9.20 2.43
N SER A 263 13.47 -8.76 3.17
CA SER A 263 12.29 -9.59 3.43
C SER A 263 11.53 -9.95 2.15
N MET A 264 11.73 -9.17 1.09
CA MET A 264 11.10 -9.34 -0.23
C MET A 264 11.94 -10.14 -1.23
N ILE A 265 13.10 -10.69 -0.83
CA ILE A 265 13.89 -11.59 -1.69
C ILE A 265 13.05 -12.76 -2.25
N PRO A 266 12.17 -13.43 -1.48
CA PRO A 266 11.35 -14.51 -2.01
C PRO A 266 10.47 -14.08 -3.19
N LEU A 267 9.96 -12.84 -3.18
CA LEU A 267 9.16 -12.31 -4.30
C LEU A 267 9.99 -12.17 -5.57
N ALA A 268 11.29 -11.88 -5.48
CA ALA A 268 12.17 -11.83 -6.65
C ALA A 268 12.44 -13.20 -7.29
N LEU A 269 12.09 -14.29 -6.62
CA LEU A 269 12.28 -15.66 -7.10
C LEU A 269 11.01 -16.27 -7.72
N VAL A 270 9.87 -15.62 -7.51
CA VAL A 270 8.59 -15.92 -8.15
C VAL A 270 8.49 -15.06 -9.41
#